data_AF-A0A6A4GUS5-F1
#
_entry.id   AF-A0A6A4GUS5-F1
#
_cell.length_a   1.000
_cell.length_b   1.000
_cell.length_c   1.000
_cell.angle_alpha   90.00
_cell.angle_beta   90.00
_cell.angle_gamma   90.00
#
_symmetry.space_group_name_H-M   'P 1'
#
loop_
_entity.id
_entity.type
_entity.pdbx_description
1 polymer ?
#
loop_
_entity_poly.entity_id
_entity_poly.type
_entity_poly.pdbx_seq_one_letter_code
_entity_poly.pdbx_strand_id
1 'polypeptide(L)'
;MRAQLFPASVAEPETTFTFTVMREYDLQSLQGKIAAYNYFLSLCHLTDNVHMDQVNDPYQPFMLAARAWRYFKAQIRLGGIFNLNKQYLLHCPPEAMINYCPICPDPTTNMLGDWEKTPLHLRDGNFKLSQFHKNSGADDKSMFRGNSYFPPVQPYKEFLASTKKSAYVVKCGHIKVINQQHNQALQTVVPKKTVGVVSTACSHVFILAATDMYSAESQAHVDASYARAYTLYGYGDDVKLDSRDMIRHKHTYNAQCDLAPNSIEQLWIEFNQVGGYTRQMNDANREDTIIAHINNWNHKKFINSCESLICCLDLYFDCETNHR
;
A
#
# COMPACT_ATOMS: atom_id res chain seq x y z
N MET A 1 11.66 24.08 7.04
CA MET A 1 12.96 24.00 7.75
C MET A 1 14.02 24.71 6.93
N ARG A 2 14.49 25.90 7.36
CA ARG A 2 15.43 26.74 6.57
C ARG A 2 16.83 26.11 6.44
N ALA A 3 17.27 25.34 7.44
CA ALA A 3 18.59 24.73 7.48
C ALA A 3 18.72 23.42 6.67
N GLN A 4 17.66 22.94 6.02
CA GLN A 4 17.64 21.65 5.29
C GLN A 4 18.07 20.42 6.13
N LEU A 5 17.87 20.50 7.44
CA LEU A 5 18.07 19.40 8.39
C LEU A 5 16.71 18.87 8.84
N PHE A 6 16.56 17.56 8.85
CA PHE A 6 15.39 16.83 9.33
C PHE A 6 15.71 16.18 10.67
N PRO A 7 14.98 16.52 11.75
CA PRO A 7 15.29 16.02 13.08
C PRO A 7 14.84 14.58 13.29
N ALA A 8 15.58 13.81 14.09
CA ALA A 8 15.21 12.45 14.47
C ALA A 8 14.15 12.39 15.59
N SER A 9 14.01 13.48 16.35
CA SER A 9 13.04 13.66 17.42
C SER A 9 12.41 15.05 17.35
N VAL A 10 11.19 15.21 17.86
CA VAL A 10 10.45 16.48 17.75
C VAL A 10 10.71 17.41 18.93
N ALA A 11 10.76 16.85 20.16
CA ALA A 11 10.88 17.66 21.37
C ALA A 11 12.30 18.18 21.59
N GLU A 12 13.29 17.30 21.54
CA GLU A 12 14.70 17.60 21.82
C GLU A 12 15.59 16.95 20.76
N PRO A 13 15.85 17.64 19.62
CA PRO A 13 16.60 17.07 18.51
C PRO A 13 18.11 17.10 18.78
N GLU A 14 18.64 16.01 19.33
CA GLU A 14 20.09 15.79 19.45
C GLU A 14 20.72 15.22 18.16
N THR A 15 19.91 14.59 17.31
CA THR A 15 20.33 14.03 16.02
C THR A 15 19.50 14.63 14.89
N THR A 16 20.18 15.07 13.83
CA THR A 16 19.53 15.56 12.61
C THR A 16 20.17 14.94 11.37
N PHE A 17 19.39 14.74 10.33
CA PHE A 17 19.83 14.22 9.04
C PHE A 17 19.60 15.27 7.96
N THR A 18 20.51 15.39 7.00
CA THR A 18 20.31 16.32 5.90
C THR A 18 19.14 15.87 5.01
N PHE A 19 18.44 16.81 4.41
CA PHE A 19 17.37 16.49 3.44
C PHE A 19 17.91 15.67 2.26
N THR A 20 19.18 15.84 1.91
CA THR A 20 19.87 15.04 0.89
C THR A 20 19.89 13.57 1.26
N VAL A 21 20.35 13.21 2.46
CA VAL A 21 20.36 11.82 2.97
C VAL A 21 18.93 11.26 3.01
N MET A 22 17.95 12.05 3.47
CA MET A 22 16.57 11.58 3.54
C MET A 22 15.96 11.31 2.15
N ARG A 23 16.24 12.18 1.17
CA ARG A 23 15.78 12.00 -0.23
C ARG A 23 16.47 10.82 -0.89
N GLU A 24 17.77 10.70 -0.73
CA GLU A 24 18.55 9.62 -1.32
C GLU A 24 18.11 8.27 -0.78
N TYR A 25 17.99 8.13 0.54
CA TYR A 25 17.46 6.92 1.14
C TYR A 25 16.07 6.57 0.60
N ASP A 26 15.17 7.55 0.53
CA ASP A 26 13.82 7.32 0.04
C ASP A 26 13.81 6.87 -1.43
N LEU A 27 14.67 7.44 -2.28
CA LEU A 27 14.84 6.99 -3.66
C LEU A 27 15.45 5.58 -3.75
N GLN A 28 16.55 5.32 -3.04
CA GLN A 28 17.24 4.03 -3.06
C GLN A 28 16.38 2.91 -2.47
N SER A 29 15.59 3.20 -1.44
CA SER A 29 14.65 2.24 -0.88
C SER A 29 13.46 1.98 -1.82
N LEU A 30 12.92 3.01 -2.48
CA LEU A 30 11.80 2.85 -3.42
C LEU A 30 12.18 2.13 -4.72
N GLN A 31 13.34 2.48 -5.28
CA GLN A 31 13.83 1.99 -6.58
C GLN A 31 14.77 0.80 -6.44
N GLY A 32 15.82 0.93 -5.62
CA GLY A 32 16.84 -0.10 -5.41
C GLY A 32 16.44 -1.15 -4.36
N LYS A 33 15.30 -0.96 -3.67
CA LYS A 33 14.80 -1.89 -2.64
C LYS A 33 15.82 -2.14 -1.52
N ILE A 34 16.67 -1.15 -1.28
CA ILE A 34 17.74 -1.22 -0.29
C ILE A 34 17.12 -1.12 1.10
N ALA A 35 17.46 -2.09 1.96
CA ALA A 35 17.10 -2.04 3.37
C ALA A 35 17.78 -0.86 4.06
N ALA A 36 17.07 -0.20 4.98
CA ALA A 36 17.60 0.93 5.75
C ALA A 36 18.97 0.63 6.38
N TYR A 37 19.12 -0.58 6.92
CA TYR A 37 20.38 -1.05 7.51
C TYR A 37 21.53 -1.01 6.50
N ASN A 38 21.34 -1.54 5.29
CA ASN A 38 22.38 -1.55 4.26
C ASN A 38 22.71 -0.15 3.75
N TYR A 39 21.70 0.71 3.62
CA TYR A 39 21.91 2.11 3.24
C TYR A 39 22.72 2.84 4.31
N PHE A 40 22.34 2.70 5.58
CA PHE A 40 23.01 3.36 6.69
C PHE A 40 24.44 2.84 6.88
N LEU A 41 24.64 1.52 6.77
CA LEU A 41 25.97 0.92 6.79
C LEU A 41 26.86 1.47 5.66
N SER A 42 26.28 1.74 4.48
CA SER A 42 27.01 2.38 3.39
C SER A 42 27.44 3.82 3.75
N LEU A 43 26.63 4.57 4.50
CA LEU A 43 27.03 5.89 5.02
C LEU A 43 28.19 5.77 6.02
N CYS A 44 28.20 4.75 6.87
CA CYS A 44 29.31 4.49 7.79
C CYS A 44 30.60 4.18 7.01
N HIS A 45 30.53 3.30 6.00
CA HIS A 45 31.66 2.99 5.12
C HIS A 45 32.19 4.22 4.36
N LEU A 46 31.32 5.14 3.94
CA LEU A 46 31.74 6.39 3.30
C LEU A 46 32.44 7.35 4.27
N THR A 47 32.19 7.21 5.57
CA THR A 47 32.80 8.06 6.60
C THR A 47 34.20 7.55 6.96
N ASP A 48 34.33 6.28 7.30
CA ASP A 48 35.61 5.59 7.47
C ASP A 48 35.42 4.11 7.11
N ASN A 49 36.05 3.69 6.00
CA ASN A 49 35.96 2.32 5.51
C ASN A 49 36.94 1.36 6.21
N VAL A 50 37.87 1.89 7.01
CA VAL A 50 38.93 1.12 7.68
C VAL A 50 38.55 0.85 9.14
N HIS A 51 38.07 1.86 9.86
CA HIS A 51 37.71 1.76 11.28
C HIS A 51 36.22 2.01 11.50
N MET A 52 35.38 1.14 10.93
CA MET A 52 33.92 1.27 11.04
C MET A 52 33.40 1.23 12.48
N ASP A 53 34.12 0.56 13.39
CA ASP A 53 33.80 0.47 14.81
C ASP A 53 33.91 1.83 15.52
N GLN A 54 34.64 2.79 14.95
CA GLN A 54 34.81 4.14 15.49
C GLN A 54 33.80 5.14 14.94
N VAL A 55 33.04 4.77 13.91
CA VAL A 55 32.01 5.62 13.31
C VAL A 55 30.74 5.56 14.15
N ASN A 56 30.21 6.72 14.53
CA ASN A 56 28.94 6.79 15.23
C ASN A 56 27.82 6.16 14.38
N ASP A 57 27.03 5.26 15.00
CA ASP A 57 25.91 4.57 14.36
C ASP A 57 24.54 4.99 14.94
N PRO A 58 24.00 6.18 14.56
CA PRO A 58 22.66 6.58 14.94
C PRO A 58 21.57 5.94 14.06
N TYR A 59 21.71 4.65 13.72
CA TYR A 59 20.74 3.92 12.89
C TYR A 59 19.31 3.94 13.46
N GLN A 60 19.13 3.79 14.78
CA GLN A 60 17.79 3.82 15.39
C GLN A 60 17.12 5.20 15.23
N PRO A 61 17.78 6.34 15.55
CA PRO A 61 17.31 7.67 15.18
C PRO A 61 17.01 7.83 13.68
N PHE A 62 17.86 7.28 12.81
CA PHE A 62 17.66 7.33 11.36
C PHE A 62 16.36 6.63 10.93
N MET A 63 16.06 5.46 11.50
CA MET A 63 14.82 4.73 11.21
C MET A 63 13.57 5.55 11.55
N LEU A 64 13.58 6.24 12.69
CA LEU A 64 12.48 7.13 13.09
C LEU A 64 12.34 8.31 12.13
N ALA A 65 13.46 8.98 11.83
CA ALA A 65 13.51 10.08 10.87
C ALA A 65 12.99 9.65 9.49
N ALA A 66 13.41 8.47 9.01
CA ALA A 66 13.03 7.92 7.72
C ALA A 66 11.54 7.61 7.62
N ARG A 67 10.96 7.02 8.67
CA ARG A 67 9.51 6.81 8.73
C ARG A 67 8.78 8.15 8.72
N ALA A 68 9.22 9.13 9.51
CA ALA A 68 8.55 10.43 9.64
C ALA A 68 8.64 11.22 8.32
N TRP A 69 9.79 11.18 7.68
CA TRP A 69 10.02 11.73 6.35
C TRP A 69 9.02 11.19 5.33
N ARG A 70 8.84 9.87 5.26
CA ARG A 70 7.88 9.24 4.34
C ARG A 70 6.44 9.65 4.65
N TYR A 71 6.07 9.72 5.92
CA TYR A 71 4.76 10.19 6.34
C TYR A 71 4.50 11.64 5.90
N PHE A 72 5.42 12.57 6.18
CA PHE A 72 5.27 13.97 5.74
C PHE A 72 5.27 14.10 4.22
N LYS A 73 6.10 13.34 3.51
CA LYS A 73 6.09 13.32 2.04
C LYS A 73 4.74 12.85 1.50
N ALA A 74 4.13 11.83 2.11
CA ALA A 74 2.79 11.36 1.75
C ALA A 74 1.73 12.43 2.07
N GLN A 75 1.77 13.05 3.25
CA GLN A 75 0.86 14.13 3.65
C GLN A 75 0.87 15.32 2.69
N ILE A 76 2.06 15.72 2.22
CA ILE A 76 2.20 16.79 1.21
C ILE A 76 1.68 16.32 -0.14
N ARG A 77 2.14 15.16 -0.62
CA ARG A 77 1.84 14.64 -1.96
C ARG A 77 0.36 14.35 -2.17
N LEU A 78 -0.29 13.82 -1.15
CA LEU A 78 -1.71 13.43 -1.20
C LEU A 78 -2.64 14.59 -0.79
N GLY A 79 -2.09 15.76 -0.47
CA GLY A 79 -2.87 16.93 -0.11
C GLY A 79 -3.50 16.89 1.29
N GLY A 80 -3.09 15.97 2.15
CA GLY A 80 -3.60 15.85 3.52
C GLY A 80 -3.33 17.10 4.37
N ILE A 81 -2.16 17.73 4.21
CA ILE A 81 -1.85 19.03 4.88
C ILE A 81 -2.81 20.14 4.45
N PHE A 82 -3.31 20.08 3.21
CA PHE A 82 -4.20 21.07 2.63
C PHE A 82 -5.68 20.68 2.75
N ASN A 83 -5.99 19.58 3.43
CA ASN A 83 -7.35 19.04 3.57
C ASN A 83 -8.08 18.87 2.22
N LEU A 84 -7.35 18.46 1.16
CA LEU A 84 -7.93 18.38 -0.18
C LEU A 84 -9.14 17.44 -0.26
N ASN A 85 -9.09 16.30 0.44
CA ASN A 85 -10.23 15.37 0.46
C ASN A 85 -11.47 16.05 1.06
N LYS A 86 -11.32 16.74 2.19
CA LYS A 86 -12.41 17.48 2.84
C LYS A 86 -12.98 18.59 1.96
N GLN A 87 -12.16 19.18 1.08
CA GLN A 87 -12.58 20.29 0.23
C GLN A 87 -13.18 19.84 -1.11
N TYR A 88 -12.64 18.79 -1.73
CA TYR A 88 -12.94 18.41 -3.11
C TYR A 88 -13.44 16.98 -3.29
N LEU A 89 -13.21 16.08 -2.33
CA LEU A 89 -13.62 14.67 -2.39
C LEU A 89 -14.52 14.34 -1.19
N LEU A 90 -15.68 15.00 -1.12
CA LEU A 90 -16.61 14.92 0.03
C LEU A 90 -17.14 13.50 0.31
N HIS A 91 -17.15 12.66 -0.71
CA HIS A 91 -17.56 11.26 -0.58
C HIS A 91 -16.46 10.41 0.06
N CYS A 92 -15.19 10.82 0.05
CA CYS A 92 -14.09 10.10 0.65
C CYS A 92 -13.85 10.49 2.11
N PRO A 93 -13.25 9.62 2.94
CA PRO A 93 -12.84 9.99 4.29
C PRO A 93 -11.88 11.19 4.27
N PRO A 94 -12.10 12.22 5.11
CA PRO A 94 -11.27 13.42 5.13
C PRO A 94 -9.78 13.13 5.37
N GLU A 95 -9.47 12.13 6.19
CA GLU A 95 -8.11 11.74 6.57
C GLU A 95 -7.48 10.70 5.65
N ALA A 96 -8.17 10.26 4.58
CA ALA A 96 -7.67 9.21 3.68
C ALA A 96 -6.35 9.60 3.01
N MET A 97 -5.34 8.75 3.19
CA MET A 97 -3.99 8.93 2.66
C MET A 97 -3.72 7.90 1.56
N ILE A 98 -4.44 8.00 0.45
CA ILE A 98 -4.23 7.20 -0.76
C ILE A 98 -4.21 8.04 -2.03
N ASN A 99 -3.60 7.52 -3.09
CA ASN A 99 -3.78 8.07 -4.43
C ASN A 99 -5.02 7.44 -5.06
N TYR A 100 -6.02 8.25 -5.34
CA TYR A 100 -7.20 7.84 -6.09
C TYR A 100 -6.86 7.62 -7.57
N CYS A 101 -7.51 6.64 -8.19
CA CYS A 101 -7.33 6.40 -9.62
C CYS A 101 -8.13 7.45 -10.41
N PRO A 102 -7.50 8.30 -11.23
CA PRO A 102 -8.20 9.38 -11.94
C PRO A 102 -9.02 8.88 -13.13
N ILE A 103 -8.75 7.64 -13.57
CA ILE A 103 -9.45 6.97 -14.67
C ILE A 103 -10.62 6.14 -14.13
N CYS A 104 -10.55 5.74 -12.85
CA CYS A 104 -11.68 5.04 -12.26
C CYS A 104 -12.89 5.97 -12.29
N PRO A 105 -14.05 5.44 -12.67
CA PRO A 105 -15.24 6.23 -12.67
C PRO A 105 -15.58 6.65 -11.23
N ASP A 106 -15.65 7.96 -11.01
CA ASP A 106 -16.03 8.62 -9.76
C ASP A 106 -17.27 9.49 -10.03
N PRO A 107 -18.44 9.09 -9.48
CA PRO A 107 -19.71 9.78 -9.63
C PRO A 107 -19.68 11.27 -9.30
N THR A 108 -18.73 11.71 -8.48
CA THR A 108 -18.64 13.10 -8.00
C THR A 108 -17.62 13.95 -8.75
N THR A 109 -16.72 13.34 -9.53
CA THR A 109 -15.62 14.07 -10.19
C THR A 109 -15.57 13.92 -11.71
N ASN A 110 -15.63 12.70 -12.25
CA ASN A 110 -15.30 12.45 -13.67
C ASN A 110 -16.38 11.68 -14.45
N MET A 111 -17.62 11.62 -13.95
CA MET A 111 -18.75 10.97 -14.62
C MET A 111 -19.97 11.88 -14.84
N LEU A 112 -20.62 11.70 -15.99
CA LEU A 112 -21.90 12.32 -16.36
C LEU A 112 -22.94 11.22 -16.65
N GLY A 113 -24.21 11.39 -16.22
CA GLY A 113 -25.33 10.50 -16.58
C GLY A 113 -25.48 9.21 -15.75
N ASP A 114 -26.12 8.18 -16.31
CA ASP A 114 -26.37 6.83 -15.72
C ASP A 114 -25.07 6.04 -15.53
N TRP A 115 -24.24 6.56 -14.64
CA TRP A 115 -22.90 6.09 -14.40
C TRP A 115 -22.84 4.70 -13.79
N GLU A 116 -23.96 4.06 -13.48
CA GLU A 116 -24.18 2.73 -12.85
C GLU A 116 -24.01 1.52 -13.80
N LYS A 117 -23.85 1.71 -15.12
CA LYS A 117 -23.61 0.62 -16.12
C LYS A 117 -22.17 0.27 -16.61
N THR A 118 -21.15 1.14 -16.52
CA THR A 118 -19.70 0.91 -16.77
C THR A 118 -19.03 -0.22 -15.93
N PRO A 119 -18.62 -1.37 -16.49
CA PRO A 119 -18.05 -2.50 -15.73
C PRO A 119 -16.60 -2.28 -15.30
N LEU A 120 -16.13 -2.81 -14.14
CA LEU A 120 -14.67 -2.89 -13.86
C LEU A 120 -14.22 -3.73 -12.61
N HIS A 121 -13.01 -4.33 -12.72
CA HIS A 121 -11.96 -4.63 -11.68
C HIS A 121 -11.65 -6.05 -11.15
N LEU A 122 -10.41 -6.23 -10.64
CA LEU A 122 -9.65 -7.48 -10.36
C LEU A 122 -9.25 -7.58 -8.86
N ARG A 123 -9.08 -8.80 -8.34
CA ARG A 123 -8.54 -9.12 -6.99
C ARG A 123 -7.23 -9.90 -7.16
N ASP A 124 -6.29 -9.84 -6.19
CA ASP A 124 -5.25 -10.87 -6.05
C ASP A 124 -4.50 -10.84 -4.70
N GLY A 125 -4.04 -12.01 -4.23
CA GLY A 125 -3.38 -12.20 -2.93
C GLY A 125 -1.90 -12.55 -3.03
N ASN A 126 -1.00 -11.70 -2.49
CA ASN A 126 0.45 -11.85 -2.55
C ASN A 126 1.14 -12.60 -1.40
N PHE A 127 1.60 -13.83 -1.66
CA PHE A 127 2.30 -14.69 -0.69
C PHE A 127 3.82 -14.48 -0.54
N LYS A 128 4.44 -13.63 -1.36
CA LYS A 128 5.87 -13.30 -1.25
C LYS A 128 6.14 -12.16 -0.27
N LEU A 129 5.12 -11.41 0.14
CA LEU A 129 5.17 -10.37 1.18
C LEU A 129 5.04 -10.92 2.62
N SER A 130 5.68 -12.05 2.91
CA SER A 130 5.66 -12.62 4.27
C SER A 130 6.48 -11.80 5.27
N GLN A 131 6.17 -11.92 6.57
CA GLN A 131 6.87 -11.29 7.68
C GLN A 131 7.19 -12.32 8.76
N PHE A 132 8.41 -12.30 9.27
CA PHE A 132 8.81 -13.11 10.42
C PHE A 132 8.26 -12.54 11.72
N HIS A 133 8.12 -13.40 12.73
CA HIS A 133 7.82 -12.93 14.07
C HIS A 133 8.96 -12.01 14.57
N LYS A 134 8.60 -10.80 14.98
CA LYS A 134 9.51 -9.77 15.52
C LYS A 134 8.90 -9.15 16.76
N ASN A 135 9.75 -8.79 17.72
CA ASN A 135 9.33 -8.06 18.92
C ASN A 135 8.76 -6.70 18.50
N SER A 136 7.44 -6.60 18.54
CA SER A 136 6.71 -5.36 18.23
C SER A 136 6.12 -4.90 19.55
N GLY A 137 6.61 -3.78 20.07
CA GLY A 137 6.13 -3.19 21.33
C GLY A 137 4.74 -2.57 21.17
N ALA A 138 4.10 -2.22 22.29
CA ALA A 138 2.80 -1.55 22.26
C ALA A 138 2.81 -0.21 21.50
N ASP A 139 3.97 0.44 21.42
CA ASP A 139 4.17 1.71 20.73
C ASP A 139 4.60 1.56 19.26
N ASP A 140 4.81 0.34 18.77
CA ASP A 140 5.12 0.07 17.37
C ASP A 140 3.86 0.17 16.49
N LYS A 141 3.44 1.42 16.23
CA LYS A 141 2.25 1.75 15.45
C LYS A 141 2.62 2.43 14.14
N SER A 142 1.93 2.08 13.05
CA SER A 142 2.09 2.76 11.76
C SER A 142 1.80 4.25 11.93
N MET A 143 2.57 5.10 11.23
CA MET A 143 2.27 6.53 11.22
C MET A 143 1.01 6.89 10.45
N PHE A 144 0.56 6.01 9.55
CA PHE A 144 -0.69 6.17 8.83
C PHE A 144 -1.91 5.79 9.67
N ARG A 145 -1.74 5.08 10.79
CA ARG A 145 -2.81 4.77 11.77
C ARG A 145 -4.08 4.18 11.16
N GLY A 146 -3.95 3.40 10.09
CA GLY A 146 -5.10 2.85 9.38
C GLY A 146 -5.91 3.89 8.59
N ASN A 147 -5.29 4.99 8.15
CA ASN A 147 -5.86 5.98 7.23
C ASN A 147 -5.37 5.81 5.78
N SER A 148 -4.51 4.83 5.53
CA SER A 148 -4.02 4.49 4.18
C SER A 148 -4.51 3.11 3.73
N TYR A 149 -3.80 2.42 2.83
CA TYR A 149 -4.26 1.18 2.20
C TYR A 149 -4.60 0.05 3.19
N PHE A 150 -3.91 -0.02 4.33
CA PHE A 150 -4.17 -1.03 5.35
C PHE A 150 -5.28 -0.60 6.32
N PRO A 151 -6.17 -1.52 6.75
CA PRO A 151 -7.15 -1.24 7.79
C PRO A 151 -6.47 -1.14 9.17
N PRO A 152 -7.11 -0.47 10.15
CA PRO A 152 -6.66 -0.51 11.54
C PRO A 152 -6.51 -1.95 12.06
N VAL A 153 -5.36 -2.26 12.67
CA VAL A 153 -4.97 -3.64 13.05
C VAL A 153 -5.98 -4.31 13.99
N GLN A 154 -6.49 -3.59 14.99
CA GLN A 154 -7.35 -4.16 16.02
C GLN A 154 -8.75 -4.54 15.48
N PRO A 155 -9.51 -3.64 14.83
CA PRO A 155 -10.76 -3.99 14.14
C PRO A 155 -10.57 -5.12 13.11
N TYR A 156 -9.43 -5.12 12.40
CA TYR A 156 -9.15 -6.16 11.42
C TYR A 156 -9.00 -7.55 12.06
N LYS A 157 -8.27 -7.65 13.18
CA LYS A 157 -8.12 -8.92 13.92
C LYS A 157 -9.43 -9.40 14.52
N GLU A 158 -10.26 -8.49 15.03
CA GLU A 158 -11.59 -8.80 15.56
C GLU A 158 -12.51 -9.35 14.45
N PHE A 159 -12.48 -8.72 13.27
CA PHE A 159 -13.18 -9.21 12.09
C PHE A 159 -12.73 -10.64 11.72
N LEU A 160 -11.41 -10.88 11.63
CA LEU A 160 -10.89 -12.21 11.32
C LEU A 160 -11.26 -13.26 12.36
N ALA A 161 -11.32 -12.89 13.64
CA ALA A 161 -11.75 -13.79 14.71
C ALA A 161 -13.26 -14.10 14.64
N SER A 162 -14.07 -13.15 14.19
CA SER A 162 -15.52 -13.31 14.03
C SER A 162 -15.91 -14.17 12.81
N THR A 163 -15.06 -14.21 11.78
CA THR A 163 -15.35 -14.96 10.56
C THR A 163 -15.29 -16.48 10.77
N LYS A 164 -16.37 -17.18 10.39
CA LYS A 164 -16.39 -18.64 10.35
C LYS A 164 -15.45 -19.13 9.24
N LYS A 165 -14.50 -19.99 9.58
CA LYS A 165 -13.66 -20.67 8.58
C LYS A 165 -14.54 -21.64 7.79
N SER A 166 -14.88 -21.31 6.55
CA SER A 166 -15.53 -22.26 5.65
C SER A 166 -14.54 -23.37 5.32
N ALA A 167 -14.94 -24.63 5.49
CA ALA A 167 -14.18 -25.79 5.03
C ALA A 167 -14.27 -25.90 3.50
N TYR A 168 -13.76 -24.90 2.78
CA TYR A 168 -13.68 -24.98 1.32
C TYR A 168 -12.62 -26.02 0.96
N VAL A 169 -13.07 -27.17 0.46
CA VAL A 169 -12.17 -28.21 -0.04
C VAL A 169 -11.67 -27.77 -1.42
N VAL A 170 -10.44 -27.27 -1.44
CA VAL A 170 -9.73 -26.95 -2.69
C VAL A 170 -9.69 -28.19 -3.58
N LYS A 171 -10.37 -28.17 -4.73
CA LYS A 171 -10.38 -29.29 -5.69
C LYS A 171 -9.14 -29.29 -6.59
N CYS A 172 -8.55 -28.12 -6.86
CA CYS A 172 -7.38 -27.97 -7.72
C CYS A 172 -6.11 -28.52 -7.08
N GLY A 173 -5.41 -29.44 -7.76
CA GLY A 173 -4.15 -30.02 -7.31
C GLY A 173 -3.04 -28.98 -7.14
N HIS A 174 -2.96 -27.97 -8.01
CA HIS A 174 -1.95 -26.91 -7.94
C HIS A 174 -2.12 -26.07 -6.65
N ILE A 175 -3.35 -25.66 -6.34
CA ILE A 175 -3.65 -24.90 -5.12
C ILE A 175 -3.42 -25.75 -3.86
N LYS A 176 -3.67 -27.07 -3.91
CA LYS A 176 -3.31 -27.97 -2.79
C LYS A 176 -1.81 -27.98 -2.53
N VAL A 177 -0.98 -28.05 -3.57
CA VAL A 177 0.49 -28.01 -3.45
C VAL A 177 0.94 -26.67 -2.89
N ILE A 178 0.41 -25.55 -3.39
CA ILE A 178 0.70 -24.20 -2.88
C ILE A 178 0.33 -24.08 -1.40
N ASN A 179 -0.86 -24.55 -1.00
CA ASN A 179 -1.29 -24.52 0.39
C ASN A 179 -0.43 -25.40 1.31
N GLN A 180 0.02 -26.57 0.83
CA GLN A 180 0.98 -27.40 1.57
C GLN A 180 2.33 -26.69 1.74
N GLN A 181 2.86 -26.06 0.70
CA GLN A 181 4.08 -25.26 0.78
C GLN A 181 3.93 -24.09 1.77
N HIS A 182 2.78 -23.41 1.78
CA HIS A 182 2.48 -22.35 2.75
C HIS A 182 2.41 -22.88 4.18
N ASN A 183 1.75 -24.02 4.40
CA ASN A 183 1.66 -24.64 5.72
C ASN A 183 3.03 -25.13 6.22
N GLN A 184 3.89 -25.64 5.35
CA GLN A 184 5.29 -25.94 5.69
C GLN A 184 6.08 -24.66 6.00
N ALA A 185 5.85 -23.56 5.28
CA ALA A 185 6.51 -22.29 5.54
C ALA A 185 6.09 -21.64 6.89
N LEU A 186 4.98 -22.06 7.50
CA LEU A 186 4.60 -21.70 8.86
C LEU A 186 5.35 -22.51 9.93
N GLN A 187 5.91 -23.66 9.56
CA GLN A 187 6.63 -24.59 10.45
C GLN A 187 8.16 -24.41 10.39
N THR A 188 8.66 -23.33 9.79
CA THR A 188 10.10 -23.02 9.73
C THR A 188 10.68 -22.62 11.09
N VAL A 189 12.00 -22.76 11.26
CA VAL A 189 12.77 -22.44 12.49
C VAL A 189 12.45 -21.05 13.06
N VAL A 190 12.13 -20.08 12.19
CA VAL A 190 11.54 -18.80 12.57
C VAL A 190 10.08 -18.78 12.11
N PRO A 191 9.09 -18.75 13.01
CA PRO A 191 7.69 -18.73 12.62
C PRO A 191 7.36 -17.42 11.89
N LYS A 192 6.61 -17.54 10.80
CA LYS A 192 6.06 -16.38 10.08
C LYS A 192 4.84 -15.85 10.84
N LYS A 193 4.82 -14.54 11.06
CA LYS A 193 3.67 -13.83 11.64
C LYS A 193 2.62 -13.54 10.58
N THR A 194 3.08 -13.10 9.40
CA THR A 194 2.25 -12.81 8.23
C THR A 194 2.78 -13.65 7.07
N VAL A 195 1.91 -14.35 6.37
CA VAL A 195 2.31 -15.19 5.22
C VAL A 195 2.26 -14.46 3.89
N GLY A 196 1.53 -13.34 3.81
CA GLY A 196 1.34 -12.57 2.60
C GLY A 196 0.48 -11.32 2.80
N VAL A 197 0.11 -10.66 1.70
CA VAL A 197 -0.77 -9.48 1.68
C VAL A 197 -1.80 -9.65 0.57
N VAL A 198 -3.08 -9.45 0.86
CA VAL A 198 -4.12 -9.33 -0.17
C VAL A 198 -4.30 -7.89 -0.57
N SER A 199 -4.17 -7.59 -1.86
CA SER A 199 -4.41 -6.25 -2.39
C SER A 199 -5.66 -6.22 -3.26
N THR A 200 -6.48 -5.19 -3.07
CA THR A 200 -7.58 -4.85 -3.98
C THR A 200 -7.07 -3.81 -4.95
N ALA A 201 -7.25 -4.03 -6.25
CA ALA A 201 -6.79 -3.10 -7.27
C ALA A 201 -7.85 -2.84 -8.34
N CYS A 202 -7.77 -1.67 -8.96
CA CYS A 202 -8.54 -1.36 -10.14
C CYS A 202 -7.91 -2.01 -11.40
N SER A 203 -8.59 -1.98 -12.54
CA SER A 203 -8.16 -2.53 -13.84
C SER A 203 -7.07 -1.69 -14.46
N HIS A 204 -6.99 -0.41 -14.08
CA HIS A 204 -5.87 0.47 -14.38
C HIS A 204 -4.64 0.15 -13.48
N VAL A 205 -4.77 -0.88 -12.64
CA VAL A 205 -3.71 -1.43 -11.79
C VAL A 205 -3.27 -0.42 -10.72
N PHE A 206 -4.21 0.40 -10.24
CA PHE A 206 -4.04 1.17 -9.00
C PHE A 206 -4.45 0.29 -7.82
N ILE A 207 -3.62 0.26 -6.79
CA ILE A 207 -3.93 -0.44 -5.56
C ILE A 207 -4.85 0.46 -4.73
N LEU A 208 -5.98 -0.08 -4.32
CA LEU A 208 -7.03 0.64 -3.59
C LEU A 208 -6.98 0.34 -2.09
N ALA A 209 -6.60 -0.89 -1.74
CA ALA A 209 -6.46 -1.34 -0.36
C ALA A 209 -5.53 -2.56 -0.28
N ALA A 210 -5.04 -2.83 0.93
CA ALA A 210 -4.20 -3.98 1.24
C ALA A 210 -4.53 -4.54 2.63
N THR A 211 -4.41 -5.85 2.83
CA THR A 211 -4.61 -6.51 4.13
C THR A 211 -3.57 -7.59 4.35
N ASP A 212 -3.11 -7.74 5.60
CA ASP A 212 -2.16 -8.79 5.96
C ASP A 212 -2.85 -10.16 6.04
N MET A 213 -2.20 -11.19 5.50
CA MET A 213 -2.62 -12.58 5.63
C MET A 213 -1.89 -13.25 6.78
N TYR A 214 -2.60 -13.66 7.83
CA TYR A 214 -2.01 -14.36 8.97
C TYR A 214 -1.99 -15.88 8.82
N SER A 215 -2.66 -16.40 7.79
CA SER A 215 -2.71 -17.82 7.46
C SER A 215 -2.90 -18.00 5.96
N ALA A 216 -3.07 -19.25 5.51
CA ALA A 216 -3.37 -19.56 4.11
C ALA A 216 -4.55 -18.74 3.56
N GLU A 217 -4.68 -18.72 2.23
CA GLU A 217 -5.70 -17.96 1.52
C GLU A 217 -7.09 -18.21 2.12
N SER A 218 -7.76 -17.13 2.51
CA SER A 218 -9.12 -17.18 3.00
C SER A 218 -9.89 -15.99 2.45
N GLN A 219 -11.16 -16.22 2.13
CA GLN A 219 -12.05 -15.19 1.62
C GLN A 219 -12.19 -14.01 2.59
N ALA A 220 -12.03 -14.24 3.90
CA ALA A 220 -12.08 -13.18 4.91
C ALA A 220 -11.00 -12.10 4.67
N HIS A 221 -9.76 -12.49 4.36
CA HIS A 221 -8.70 -11.49 4.09
C HIS A 221 -9.02 -10.65 2.84
N VAL A 222 -9.64 -11.27 1.83
CA VAL A 222 -10.08 -10.62 0.59
C VAL A 222 -11.23 -9.66 0.86
N ASP A 223 -12.24 -10.12 1.58
CA ASP A 223 -13.41 -9.31 1.91
C ASP A 223 -13.01 -8.11 2.78
N ALA A 224 -12.04 -8.27 3.68
CA ALA A 224 -11.49 -7.15 4.45
C ALA A 224 -10.73 -6.15 3.58
N SER A 225 -9.92 -6.62 2.61
CA SER A 225 -9.26 -5.74 1.64
C SER A 225 -10.28 -4.96 0.83
N TYR A 226 -11.38 -5.62 0.47
CA TYR A 226 -12.46 -5.03 -0.31
C TYR A 226 -13.25 -4.00 0.50
N ALA A 227 -13.70 -4.37 1.70
CA ALA A 227 -14.34 -3.47 2.65
C ALA A 227 -13.48 -2.23 2.91
N ARG A 228 -12.16 -2.41 3.02
CA ARG A 228 -11.24 -1.29 3.19
C ARG A 228 -11.22 -0.35 1.97
N ALA A 229 -11.21 -0.90 0.75
CA ALA A 229 -11.31 -0.09 -0.46
C ALA A 229 -12.62 0.72 -0.48
N TYR A 230 -13.75 0.13 -0.06
CA TYR A 230 -15.01 0.85 0.07
C TYR A 230 -14.96 2.01 1.03
N THR A 231 -14.42 1.77 2.22
CA THR A 231 -14.31 2.83 3.23
C THR A 231 -13.48 3.98 2.69
N LEU A 232 -12.38 3.72 1.99
CA LEU A 232 -11.47 4.75 1.48
C LEU A 232 -12.03 5.55 0.30
N TYR A 233 -12.92 4.95 -0.49
CA TYR A 233 -13.69 5.63 -1.53
C TYR A 233 -15.06 6.12 -0.99
N GLY A 234 -15.34 5.93 0.29
CA GLY A 234 -16.56 6.31 1.01
C GLY A 234 -17.90 6.05 0.30
N TYR A 235 -18.01 4.88 -0.33
CA TYR A 235 -19.30 4.29 -0.72
C TYR A 235 -19.64 3.07 0.16
N GLY A 236 -19.01 2.98 1.34
CA GLY A 236 -19.24 1.93 2.32
C GLY A 236 -19.93 2.51 3.55
N ASP A 237 -21.24 2.70 3.49
CA ASP A 237 -22.02 3.23 4.62
C ASP A 237 -22.86 2.15 5.29
N ASP A 238 -22.97 2.25 6.62
CA ASP A 238 -23.89 1.51 7.50
C ASP A 238 -25.30 2.14 7.52
N VAL A 239 -25.52 3.21 6.76
CA VAL A 239 -26.76 4.01 6.77
C VAL A 239 -27.71 3.59 5.65
N LYS A 240 -27.18 3.11 4.51
CA LYS A 240 -27.94 2.55 3.40
C LYS A 240 -27.11 1.48 2.71
N LEU A 241 -27.59 0.23 2.71
CA LEU A 241 -26.98 -0.88 1.95
C LEU A 241 -27.00 -0.61 0.44
N ASP A 242 -27.81 0.36 0.02
CA ASP A 242 -28.16 0.77 -1.34
C ASP A 242 -26.97 1.35 -2.14
N SER A 243 -25.86 1.68 -1.49
CA SER A 243 -24.67 2.28 -2.13
C SER A 243 -23.55 1.27 -2.41
N ARG A 244 -23.64 0.03 -1.91
CA ARG A 244 -22.56 -0.96 -2.11
C ARG A 244 -22.39 -1.35 -3.57
N ASP A 245 -23.48 -1.34 -4.32
CA ASP A 245 -23.53 -1.59 -5.76
C ASP A 245 -22.86 -0.45 -6.56
N MET A 246 -22.67 0.71 -5.92
CA MET A 246 -22.00 1.89 -6.49
C MET A 246 -20.49 1.70 -6.60
N ILE A 247 -19.88 0.80 -5.80
CA ILE A 247 -18.51 0.33 -6.07
C ILE A 247 -18.56 -0.97 -6.84
N ARG A 248 -18.26 -0.82 -8.11
CA ARG A 248 -18.25 -1.94 -9.04
C ARG A 248 -17.06 -2.85 -8.80
N HIS A 249 -17.34 -4.13 -8.81
CA HIS A 249 -16.35 -5.17 -8.64
C HIS A 249 -16.61 -6.36 -9.54
N LYS A 250 -15.52 -6.98 -9.98
CA LYS A 250 -15.52 -8.37 -10.44
C LYS A 250 -14.53 -9.15 -9.59
N HIS A 251 -14.85 -10.41 -9.31
CA HIS A 251 -13.97 -11.31 -8.56
C HIS A 251 -12.93 -11.87 -9.51
N THR A 252 -11.64 -11.66 -9.22
CA THR A 252 -10.58 -12.53 -9.75
C THR A 252 -9.78 -13.07 -8.58
N TYR A 253 -10.41 -13.94 -7.80
CA TYR A 253 -9.67 -14.65 -6.78
C TYR A 253 -8.89 -15.78 -7.47
N ASN A 254 -7.62 -15.98 -7.09
CA ASN A 254 -6.71 -16.96 -7.69
C ASN A 254 -7.18 -18.42 -7.50
N ALA A 255 -8.28 -18.67 -6.78
CA ALA A 255 -8.92 -19.99 -6.75
C ALA A 255 -9.89 -20.29 -7.91
N GLN A 256 -10.09 -19.38 -8.86
CA GLN A 256 -10.79 -19.65 -10.12
C GLN A 256 -9.81 -19.71 -11.29
N CYS A 257 -9.11 -20.85 -11.41
CA CYS A 257 -8.29 -21.21 -12.56
C CYS A 257 -9.07 -21.22 -13.90
N ASP A 258 -10.40 -21.09 -13.88
CA ASP A 258 -11.27 -21.34 -15.04
C ASP A 258 -11.71 -20.09 -15.83
N LEU A 259 -11.48 -18.85 -15.37
CA LEU A 259 -12.22 -17.68 -15.92
C LEU A 259 -11.45 -16.42 -16.35
N ALA A 260 -10.15 -16.26 -16.08
CA ALA A 260 -9.39 -15.11 -16.62
C ALA A 260 -7.86 -15.31 -16.60
N PRO A 261 -7.25 -15.82 -17.68
CA PRO A 261 -5.82 -16.13 -17.71
C PRO A 261 -4.86 -14.92 -17.88
N ASN A 262 -5.33 -13.71 -18.25
CA ASN A 262 -4.46 -12.75 -18.94
C ASN A 262 -4.22 -11.36 -18.30
N SER A 263 -4.56 -11.12 -17.02
CA SER A 263 -4.40 -9.76 -16.42
C SER A 263 -3.79 -9.71 -15.02
N ILE A 264 -3.29 -10.84 -14.51
CA ILE A 264 -3.05 -11.06 -13.07
C ILE A 264 -1.62 -10.69 -12.63
N GLU A 265 -0.63 -10.71 -13.53
CA GLU A 265 0.79 -10.70 -13.15
C GLU A 265 1.43 -9.32 -12.85
N GLN A 266 0.77 -8.20 -13.17
CA GLN A 266 1.45 -6.89 -13.13
C GLN A 266 1.65 -6.32 -11.72
N LEU A 267 0.73 -6.58 -10.77
CA LEU A 267 0.82 -6.08 -9.39
C LEU A 267 1.93 -6.76 -8.58
N TRP A 268 2.21 -8.02 -8.90
CA TRP A 268 3.12 -8.85 -8.14
C TRP A 268 4.56 -8.45 -8.30
N ILE A 269 4.96 -8.00 -9.48
CA ILE A 269 6.35 -7.70 -9.79
C ILE A 269 6.91 -6.71 -8.78
N GLU A 270 6.16 -5.65 -8.45
CA GLU A 270 6.61 -4.67 -7.47
C GLU A 270 6.59 -5.20 -6.04
N PHE A 271 5.51 -5.84 -5.61
CA PHE A 271 5.41 -6.34 -4.24
C PHE A 271 6.39 -7.48 -3.95
N ASN A 272 6.71 -8.31 -4.94
CA ASN A 272 7.70 -9.38 -4.84
C ASN A 272 9.09 -8.84 -4.57
N GLN A 273 9.44 -7.70 -5.18
CA GLN A 273 10.70 -7.02 -4.93
C GLN A 273 10.78 -6.45 -3.49
N VAL A 274 9.62 -6.15 -2.88
CA VAL A 274 9.52 -5.60 -1.53
C VAL A 274 9.65 -6.68 -0.44
N GLY A 275 9.17 -7.90 -0.70
CA GLY A 275 9.10 -8.97 0.29
C GLY A 275 10.43 -9.35 0.95
N GLY A 276 11.53 -9.31 0.20
CA GLY A 276 12.85 -9.72 0.70
C GLY A 276 13.37 -8.90 1.88
N TYR A 277 13.14 -7.57 1.89
CA TYR A 277 13.64 -6.68 2.94
C TYR A 277 12.56 -6.26 3.94
N THR A 278 11.26 -6.32 3.59
CA THR A 278 10.20 -6.07 4.58
C THR A 278 9.96 -7.24 5.52
N ARG A 279 10.38 -8.47 5.16
CA ARG A 279 10.12 -9.67 5.98
C ARG A 279 10.77 -9.64 7.36
N GLN A 280 11.82 -8.84 7.55
CA GLN A 280 12.54 -8.70 8.82
C GLN A 280 12.18 -7.42 9.59
N MET A 281 11.24 -6.62 9.08
CA MET A 281 10.79 -5.39 9.74
C MET A 281 9.73 -5.68 10.80
N ASN A 282 9.70 -4.81 11.80
CA ASN A 282 8.63 -4.69 12.78
C ASN A 282 7.31 -4.30 12.08
N ASP A 283 6.17 -4.50 12.73
CA ASP A 283 4.85 -4.35 12.12
C ASP A 283 4.66 -2.97 11.50
N ALA A 284 4.87 -1.92 12.29
CA ALA A 284 4.60 -0.56 11.85
C ALA A 284 5.54 -0.12 10.73
N ASN A 285 6.82 -0.43 10.85
CA ASN A 285 7.80 -0.08 9.84
C ASN A 285 7.57 -0.85 8.53
N ARG A 286 7.13 -2.10 8.61
CA ARG A 286 6.72 -2.88 7.44
C ARG A 286 5.52 -2.23 6.76
N GLU A 287 4.47 -1.92 7.51
CA GLU A 287 3.26 -1.28 6.97
C GLU A 287 3.59 0.07 6.31
N ASP A 288 4.30 0.95 7.03
CA ASP A 288 4.72 2.27 6.51
C ASP A 288 5.55 2.15 5.23
N THR A 289 6.43 1.15 5.17
CA THR A 289 7.26 0.87 3.99
C THR A 289 6.39 0.41 2.82
N ILE A 290 5.51 -0.58 3.02
CA ILE A 290 4.61 -1.08 1.97
C ILE A 290 3.73 0.07 1.46
N ILE A 291 3.15 0.88 2.35
CA ILE A 291 2.36 2.07 1.98
C ILE A 291 3.18 3.03 1.12
N ALA A 292 4.45 3.28 1.45
CA ALA A 292 5.32 4.13 0.63
C ALA A 292 5.52 3.59 -0.78
N HIS A 293 5.67 2.26 -0.95
CA HIS A 293 5.76 1.62 -2.26
C HIS A 293 4.45 1.74 -3.05
N ILE A 294 3.32 1.46 -2.40
CA ILE A 294 2.01 1.59 -3.05
C ILE A 294 1.77 3.03 -3.49
N ASN A 295 2.05 4.00 -2.62
CA ASN A 295 1.94 5.43 -2.96
C ASN A 295 2.84 5.83 -4.11
N ASN A 296 4.08 5.33 -4.15
CA ASN A 296 4.99 5.62 -5.25
C ASN A 296 4.48 5.01 -6.57
N TRP A 297 3.99 3.76 -6.54
CA TRP A 297 3.42 3.07 -7.70
C TRP A 297 2.20 3.80 -8.24
N ASN A 298 1.19 4.04 -7.40
CA ASN A 298 -0.03 4.73 -7.81
C ASN A 298 0.28 6.16 -8.28
N HIS A 299 1.23 6.86 -7.64
CA HIS A 299 1.59 8.22 -8.06
C HIS A 299 2.28 8.23 -9.43
N LYS A 300 3.23 7.32 -9.70
CA LYS A 300 3.85 7.20 -11.04
C LYS A 300 2.78 6.92 -12.10
N LYS A 301 1.84 6.02 -11.80
CA LYS A 301 0.69 5.75 -12.69
C LYS A 301 -0.21 6.96 -12.89
N PHE A 302 -0.50 7.70 -11.81
CA PHE A 302 -1.30 8.92 -11.86
C PHE A 302 -0.69 9.92 -12.83
N ILE A 303 0.60 10.25 -12.67
CA ILE A 303 1.32 11.19 -13.54
C ILE A 303 1.28 10.74 -15.00
N ASN A 304 1.65 9.48 -15.28
CA ASN A 304 1.64 8.95 -16.64
C ASN A 304 0.22 8.94 -17.26
N SER A 305 -0.81 8.76 -16.44
CA SER A 305 -2.20 8.79 -16.89
C SER A 305 -2.67 10.22 -17.19
N CYS A 306 -2.26 11.19 -16.36
CA CYS A 306 -2.59 12.59 -16.56
C CYS A 306 -2.02 13.15 -17.86
N GLU A 307 -0.78 12.80 -18.22
CA GLU A 307 -0.19 13.19 -19.51
C GLU A 307 -1.03 12.69 -20.70
N SER A 308 -1.55 11.46 -20.59
CA SER A 308 -2.43 10.88 -21.61
C SER A 308 -3.81 11.56 -21.63
N LEU A 309 -4.37 11.89 -20.46
CA LEU A 309 -5.69 12.53 -20.33
C LEU A 309 -5.69 13.97 -20.84
N ILE A 310 -4.63 14.74 -20.57
CA ILE A 310 -4.48 16.11 -21.08
C ILE A 310 -4.47 16.09 -22.62
N CYS A 311 -3.70 15.20 -23.22
CA CYS A 311 -3.67 15.02 -24.67
C CYS A 311 -5.06 14.70 -25.25
N CYS A 312 -5.85 13.84 -24.59
CA CYS A 312 -7.22 13.54 -25.00
C CYS A 312 -8.17 14.74 -24.86
N LEU A 313 -8.01 15.56 -23.82
CA LEU A 313 -8.82 16.76 -23.61
C LEU A 313 -8.50 17.83 -24.66
N ASP A 314 -7.23 18.04 -24.97
CA ASP A 314 -6.80 18.98 -26.01
C ASP A 314 -7.38 18.57 -27.38
N LEU A 315 -7.33 17.27 -27.72
CA LEU A 315 -7.96 16.73 -28.93
C LEU A 315 -9.49 16.90 -28.94
N TYR A 316 -10.15 16.78 -27.79
CA TYR A 316 -11.60 16.97 -27.68
C TYR A 316 -11.98 18.44 -27.92
N PHE A 317 -11.27 19.39 -27.32
CA PHE A 317 -11.52 20.82 -27.51
C PHE A 317 -11.14 21.29 -28.92
N ASP A 318 -10.09 20.72 -29.52
CA ASP A 318 -9.75 20.95 -30.93
C ASP A 318 -10.83 20.39 -31.88
N CYS A 319 -11.45 19.25 -31.54
CA CYS A 319 -12.59 18.74 -32.31
C CYS A 319 -13.83 19.63 -32.17
N GLU A 320 -14.18 20.07 -30.94
CA GLU A 320 -15.36 20.94 -30.73
C GLU A 320 -15.21 22.32 -31.40
N THR A 321 -14.00 22.87 -31.45
CA THR A 321 -13.74 24.17 -32.08
C THR A 321 -13.73 24.10 -33.61
N ASN A 322 -13.39 22.95 -34.20
CA ASN A 322 -13.46 22.73 -35.65
C ASN A 322 -14.87 22.34 -36.17
N HIS A 323 -15.81 22.07 -35.27
CA HIS A 323 -17.20 21.75 -35.60
C HIS A 323 -18.20 22.89 -35.30
N ARG A 324 -17.71 24.12 -35.06
CA ARG A 324 -18.50 25.35 -35.00
C ARG A 324 -18.12 26.29 -36.14
#